data_AF-X1FVE1-F1
#
_entry.id   AF-X1FVE1-F1
#
_cell.length_a   1.000
_cell.length_b   1.000
_cell.length_c   1.000
_cell.angle_alpha   90.00
_cell.angle_beta   90.00
_cell.angle_gamma   90.00
#
_symmetry.space_group_name_H-M   'P 1'
#
loop_
_entity.id
_entity.type
_entity.pdbx_description
1 polymer ?
#
loop_
_entity_poly.entity_id
_entity_poly.type
_entity_poly.pdbx_seq_one_letter_code
_entity_poly.pdbx_strand_id
1 'polypeptide(L)'
;MTKEQEKEYLSLLGLLRRVTSETKSLVASDNNRLTFATGLGLKFFRHSASIFYLSRGTIIKDFAVGEVNCIDFGSINAVARAVFEAFLTFHHVFAACQTDQVRYLRYWSWLLSGLCERQKAPAPAPEYQEKLEIERKDIKELHKKLGSNSEFIQLSKKQRANIMKGRWRLCSWKEMTRDAGLDEFHASTMYAYLCGYAHSDSLSVSQINYA
;
A
#
# COMPACT_ATOMS: atom_id res chain seq x y z
N MET A 1 6.01 22.85 9.17
CA MET A 1 5.80 23.11 7.72
C MET A 1 5.65 24.61 7.53
N THR A 2 6.33 25.20 6.55
CA THR A 2 6.17 26.63 6.22
C THR A 2 4.87 26.86 5.44
N LYS A 3 4.38 28.11 5.36
CA LYS A 3 3.18 28.45 4.57
C LYS A 3 3.32 28.08 3.09
N GLU A 4 4.53 28.19 2.54
CA GLU A 4 4.79 27.82 1.14
C GLU A 4 4.74 26.30 0.94
N GLN A 5 5.36 25.54 1.85
CA GLN A 5 5.27 24.07 1.84
C GLN A 5 3.83 23.57 2.00
N GLU A 6 3.04 24.24 2.84
CA GLU A 6 1.62 23.93 3.01
C GLU A 6 0.83 24.13 1.70
N LYS A 7 1.06 25.26 1.02
CA LYS A 7 0.41 25.57 -0.26
C LYS A 7 0.80 24.56 -1.34
N GLU A 8 2.08 24.20 -1.42
CA GLU A 8 2.57 23.17 -2.34
C GLU A 8 1.95 21.80 -2.04
N TYR A 9 1.92 21.40 -0.77
CA TYR A 9 1.31 20.12 -0.36
C TYR A 9 -0.17 20.05 -0.73
N LEU A 10 -0.92 21.13 -0.49
CA LEU A 10 -2.33 21.22 -0.87
C LEU A 10 -2.52 21.17 -2.40
N SER A 11 -1.62 21.78 -3.18
CA SER A 11 -1.63 21.68 -4.64
C SER A 11 -1.46 20.22 -5.11
N LEU A 12 -0.50 19.49 -4.54
CA LEU A 12 -0.28 18.07 -4.82
C LEU A 12 -1.48 17.21 -4.41
N LEU A 13 -2.04 17.43 -3.22
CA LEU A 13 -3.28 16.77 -2.79
C LEU A 13 -4.45 17.05 -3.74
N GLY A 14 -4.58 18.28 -4.21
CA GLY A 14 -5.59 18.69 -5.18
C GLY A 14 -5.45 17.97 -6.53
N LEU A 15 -4.21 17.76 -6.99
CA LEU A 15 -3.93 16.95 -8.18
C LEU A 15 -4.32 15.48 -7.97
N LEU A 16 -3.91 14.87 -6.86
CA LEU A 16 -4.26 13.48 -6.52
C LEU A 16 -5.77 13.28 -6.38
N ARG A 17 -6.47 14.25 -5.80
CA ARG A 17 -7.93 14.20 -5.64
C ARG A 17 -8.65 14.21 -7.00
N ARG A 18 -8.16 15.02 -7.95
CA ARG A 18 -8.71 15.10 -9.31
C ARG A 18 -8.58 13.78 -10.05
N VAL A 19 -7.36 13.23 -10.08
CA VAL A 19 -7.08 11.92 -10.69
C VAL A 19 -8.00 10.84 -10.11
N THR A 20 -8.12 10.78 -8.78
CA THR A 20 -8.96 9.76 -8.13
C THR A 20 -10.48 9.96 -8.31
N SER A 21 -10.98 11.19 -8.54
CA SER A 21 -12.38 11.39 -8.96
C SER A 21 -12.64 10.90 -10.37
N GLU A 22 -11.76 11.23 -11.31
CA GLU A 22 -11.91 10.87 -12.71
C GLU A 22 -11.82 9.36 -12.92
N THR A 23 -11.05 8.65 -12.08
CA THR A 23 -10.99 7.19 -12.17
C THR A 23 -12.29 6.54 -11.66
N LYS A 24 -12.99 7.13 -10.69
CA LYS A 24 -14.25 6.57 -10.16
C LYS A 24 -15.36 6.52 -11.20
N SER A 25 -15.44 7.49 -12.11
CA SER A 25 -16.44 7.49 -13.19
C SER A 25 -16.16 6.41 -14.25
N LEU A 26 -14.91 5.98 -14.40
CA LEU A 26 -14.50 4.93 -15.34
C LEU A 26 -14.72 3.49 -14.82
N VAL A 27 -14.82 3.33 -13.49
CA VAL A 27 -15.03 2.05 -12.79
C VAL A 27 -16.47 1.52 -12.93
N ALA A 28 -17.35 2.23 -13.63
CA ALA A 28 -18.69 1.75 -13.99
C ALA A 28 -18.68 0.57 -14.99
N SER A 29 -17.51 0.20 -15.52
CA SER A 29 -17.30 -1.02 -16.31
C SER A 29 -16.71 -2.12 -15.43
N ASP A 30 -17.07 -3.38 -15.68
CA ASP A 30 -16.78 -4.62 -14.91
C ASP A 30 -15.27 -4.99 -14.77
N ASN A 31 -14.37 -4.01 -14.86
CA ASN A 31 -12.92 -4.20 -14.80
C ASN A 31 -12.42 -4.13 -13.35
N ASN A 32 -12.47 -5.27 -12.66
CA ASN A 32 -11.95 -5.44 -11.30
C ASN A 32 -10.52 -4.87 -11.11
N ARG A 33 -9.66 -4.91 -12.13
CA ARG A 33 -8.29 -4.38 -12.05
C ARG A 33 -8.28 -2.86 -11.88
N LEU A 34 -9.14 -2.14 -12.60
CA LEU A 34 -9.26 -0.68 -12.48
C LEU A 34 -9.84 -0.28 -11.12
N THR A 35 -10.77 -1.07 -10.59
CA THR A 35 -11.31 -0.89 -9.23
C THR A 35 -10.19 -0.96 -8.18
N PHE A 36 -9.32 -1.96 -8.24
CA PHE A 36 -8.20 -2.08 -7.31
C PHE A 36 -7.15 -0.98 -7.49
N ALA A 37 -6.83 -0.59 -8.72
CA ALA A 37 -5.93 0.52 -9.00
C ALA A 37 -6.46 1.84 -8.38
N THR A 38 -7.77 2.10 -8.55
CA THR A 38 -8.46 3.24 -7.95
C THR A 38 -8.44 3.16 -6.43
N GLY A 39 -8.61 1.96 -5.85
CA GLY A 39 -8.50 1.73 -4.42
C GLY A 39 -7.14 2.11 -3.85
N LEU A 40 -6.05 1.75 -4.52
CA LEU A 40 -4.70 2.17 -4.13
C LEU A 40 -4.49 3.68 -4.27
N GLY A 41 -4.98 4.30 -5.34
CA GLY A 41 -4.92 5.75 -5.53
C GLY A 41 -5.67 6.50 -4.42
N LEU A 42 -6.86 6.03 -4.04
CA LEU A 42 -7.62 6.59 -2.92
C LEU A 42 -6.93 6.39 -1.58
N LYS A 43 -6.28 5.24 -1.37
CA LYS A 43 -5.47 4.99 -0.17
C LYS A 43 -4.30 5.97 -0.08
N PHE A 44 -3.57 6.15 -1.18
CA PHE A 44 -2.47 7.11 -1.29
C PHE A 44 -2.95 8.53 -0.96
N PHE A 45 -4.05 8.98 -1.57
CA PHE A 45 -4.65 10.30 -1.30
C PHE A 45 -5.05 10.46 0.16
N ARG A 46 -5.82 9.52 0.72
CA ARG A 46 -6.33 9.60 2.10
C ARG A 46 -5.21 9.64 3.12
N HIS A 47 -4.20 8.80 2.97
CA HIS A 47 -3.06 8.80 3.88
C HIS A 47 -2.23 10.08 3.76
N SER A 48 -2.04 10.62 2.55
CA SER A 48 -1.38 11.92 2.36
C SER A 48 -2.18 13.05 3.04
N ALA A 49 -3.50 13.05 2.91
CA ALA A 49 -4.35 14.01 3.60
C ALA A 49 -4.28 13.86 5.15
N SER A 50 -4.15 12.63 5.66
CA SER A 50 -3.94 12.38 7.09
C SER A 50 -2.60 12.94 7.57
N ILE A 51 -1.51 12.76 6.81
CA ILE A 51 -0.19 13.34 7.15
C ILE A 51 -0.29 14.86 7.22
N PHE A 52 -0.92 15.48 6.23
CA PHE A 52 -1.15 16.93 6.23
C PHE A 52 -1.89 17.39 7.48
N TYR A 53 -2.98 16.72 7.83
CA TYR A 53 -3.76 17.06 9.01
C TYR A 53 -2.94 16.91 10.30
N LEU A 54 -2.25 15.77 10.48
CA LEU A 54 -1.40 15.51 11.64
C LEU A 54 -0.23 16.49 11.76
N SER A 55 0.29 16.99 10.63
CA SER A 55 1.40 17.97 10.62
C SER A 55 1.04 19.32 11.23
N ARG A 56 -0.26 19.60 11.45
CA ARG A 56 -0.75 20.82 12.12
C ARG A 56 -0.78 20.69 13.65
N GLY A 57 -0.46 19.52 14.19
CA GLY A 57 -0.54 19.22 15.62
C GLY A 57 -1.87 18.59 16.02
N THR A 58 -1.82 17.84 17.11
CA THR A 58 -2.94 17.18 17.76
C THR A 58 -3.23 17.91 19.06
N ILE A 59 -4.43 18.51 19.17
CA ILE A 59 -4.87 19.24 20.34
C ILE A 59 -6.00 18.47 21.01
N ILE A 60 -5.81 18.10 22.29
CA ILE A 60 -6.83 17.47 23.13
C ILE A 60 -7.11 18.42 24.29
N LYS A 61 -8.26 19.10 24.22
CA LYS A 61 -8.64 20.15 25.18
C LYS A 61 -9.16 19.58 26.51
N ASP A 62 -9.89 18.46 26.44
CA ASP A 62 -10.61 17.90 27.59
C ASP A 62 -9.82 16.80 28.31
N PHE A 63 -8.49 16.91 28.30
CA PHE A 63 -7.64 15.92 28.96
C PHE A 63 -7.56 16.23 30.46
N ALA A 64 -7.67 15.19 31.30
CA ALA A 64 -7.84 15.36 32.75
C ALA A 64 -6.70 16.12 33.45
N VAL A 65 -5.51 16.17 32.84
CA VAL A 65 -4.32 16.87 33.34
C VAL A 65 -4.02 18.18 32.62
N GLY A 66 -5.00 18.74 31.88
CA GLY A 66 -4.87 19.97 31.11
C GLY A 66 -4.73 19.74 29.61
N GLU A 67 -4.76 20.81 28.82
CA GLU A 67 -4.67 20.72 27.36
C GLU A 67 -3.37 20.04 26.91
N VAL A 68 -3.51 19.00 26.07
CA VAL A 68 -2.38 18.34 25.41
C VAL A 68 -2.27 18.89 23.99
N ASN A 69 -1.09 19.41 23.65
CA ASN A 69 -0.75 19.83 22.30
C ASN A 69 0.58 19.17 21.91
N CYS A 70 0.54 18.29 20.92
CA CYS A 70 1.74 17.61 20.43
C CYS A 70 1.69 17.37 18.92
N ILE A 71 2.86 17.27 18.29
CA ILE A 71 2.96 16.77 16.93
C ILE A 71 3.29 15.27 17.02
N ASP A 72 2.38 14.45 16.52
CA ASP A 72 2.54 12.99 16.51
C ASP A 72 3.40 12.54 15.33
N PHE A 73 4.72 12.74 15.45
CA PHE A 73 5.70 12.30 14.46
C PHE A 73 5.67 10.78 14.23
N GLY A 74 5.32 10.01 15.26
CA GLY A 74 5.19 8.56 15.17
C GLY A 74 4.11 8.15 14.17
N SER A 75 2.90 8.69 14.34
CA SER A 75 1.81 8.47 13.40
C SER A 75 2.10 9.05 12.02
N ILE A 76 2.70 10.24 11.92
CA ILE A 76 3.08 10.83 10.63
C ILE A 76 4.00 9.88 9.85
N ASN A 77 5.04 9.34 10.49
CA ASN A 77 5.99 8.44 9.84
C ASN A 77 5.36 7.07 9.50
N ALA A 78 4.53 6.51 10.40
CA ALA A 78 3.81 5.27 10.11
C ALA A 78 2.87 5.42 8.90
N VAL A 79 2.15 6.55 8.81
CA VAL A 79 1.26 6.83 7.67
C VAL A 79 2.08 7.14 6.41
N ALA A 80 3.22 7.84 6.52
CA ALA A 80 4.13 8.09 5.40
C ALA A 80 4.66 6.78 4.80
N ARG A 81 4.97 5.77 5.61
CA ARG A 81 5.28 4.42 5.13
C ARG A 81 4.14 3.85 4.29
N ALA A 82 2.91 3.96 4.78
CA ALA A 82 1.73 3.45 4.09
C ALA A 82 1.46 4.17 2.75
N VAL A 83 1.71 5.48 2.68
CA VAL A 83 1.69 6.27 1.43
C VAL A 83 2.72 5.73 0.45
N PHE A 84 3.96 5.56 0.90
CA PHE A 84 5.08 5.09 0.08
C PHE A 84 4.82 3.69 -0.48
N GLU A 85 4.44 2.73 0.37
CA GLU A 85 4.12 1.37 -0.06
C GLU A 85 2.89 1.31 -0.98
N ALA A 86 1.88 2.18 -0.78
CA ALA A 86 0.74 2.28 -1.68
C ALA A 86 1.13 2.75 -3.08
N PHE A 87 2.00 3.76 -3.17
CA PHE A 87 2.55 4.23 -4.46
C PHE A 87 3.36 3.15 -5.16
N LEU A 88 4.30 2.52 -4.46
CA LEU A 88 5.14 1.48 -5.06
C LEU A 88 4.31 0.27 -5.52
N THR A 89 3.29 -0.12 -4.74
CA THR A 89 2.36 -1.17 -5.14
C THR A 89 1.57 -0.77 -6.38
N PHE A 90 1.04 0.46 -6.42
CA PHE A 90 0.32 0.98 -7.58
C PHE A 90 1.21 0.97 -8.82
N HIS A 91 2.41 1.53 -8.72
CA HIS A 91 3.38 1.58 -9.81
C HIS A 91 3.71 0.18 -10.31
N HIS A 92 4.12 -0.72 -9.42
CA HIS A 92 4.57 -2.06 -9.79
C HIS A 92 3.45 -2.92 -10.41
N VAL A 93 2.26 -2.91 -9.83
CA VAL A 93 1.15 -3.79 -10.25
C VAL A 93 0.38 -3.22 -11.44
N PHE A 94 0.26 -1.89 -11.53
CA PHE A 94 -0.66 -1.25 -12.47
C PHE A 94 0.00 -0.43 -13.57
N ALA A 95 1.15 0.21 -13.29
CA ALA A 95 1.80 1.14 -14.23
C ALA A 95 3.02 0.53 -14.96
N ALA A 96 3.92 -0.12 -14.24
CA ALA A 96 5.24 -0.55 -14.73
C ALA A 96 5.23 -1.93 -15.40
N CYS A 97 4.32 -2.16 -16.35
CA CYS A 97 4.17 -3.45 -17.02
C CYS A 97 4.60 -3.35 -18.49
N GLN A 98 5.66 -4.08 -18.88
CA GLN A 98 6.17 -4.09 -20.25
C GLN A 98 5.30 -4.93 -21.19
N THR A 99 4.71 -6.01 -20.69
CA THR A 99 3.89 -6.95 -21.47
C THR A 99 2.61 -7.31 -20.72
N ASP A 100 1.61 -7.82 -21.43
CA ASP A 100 0.39 -8.35 -20.80
C ASP A 100 0.67 -9.51 -19.86
N GLN A 101 1.64 -10.36 -20.18
CA GLN A 101 1.98 -11.50 -19.33
C GLN A 101 2.57 -11.03 -17.99
N VAL A 102 3.47 -10.04 -17.99
CA VAL A 102 3.99 -9.42 -16.76
C VAL A 102 2.87 -8.72 -15.99
N ARG A 103 2.00 -8.00 -16.71
CA ARG A 103 0.83 -7.29 -16.14
C ARG A 103 -0.07 -8.24 -15.34
N TYR A 104 -0.46 -9.36 -15.95
CA TYR A 104 -1.33 -10.33 -15.32
C TYR A 104 -0.63 -11.15 -14.23
N LEU A 105 0.65 -11.50 -14.41
CA LEU A 105 1.44 -12.13 -13.36
C LEU A 105 1.44 -11.29 -12.08
N ARG A 106 1.79 -10.01 -12.19
CA ARG A 106 1.86 -9.11 -11.02
C ARG A 106 0.49 -8.90 -10.39
N TYR A 107 -0.53 -8.64 -11.19
CA TYR A 107 -1.90 -8.42 -10.72
C TYR A 107 -2.48 -9.65 -10.02
N TRP A 108 -2.42 -10.83 -10.65
CA TRP A 108 -2.97 -12.06 -10.06
C TRP A 108 -2.19 -12.51 -8.83
N SER A 109 -0.86 -12.36 -8.83
CA SER A 109 -0.05 -12.67 -7.64
C SER A 109 -0.44 -11.76 -6.46
N TRP A 110 -0.59 -10.46 -6.71
CA TRP A 110 -1.00 -9.48 -5.70
C TRP A 110 -2.40 -9.77 -5.15
N LEU A 111 -3.37 -10.05 -6.03
CA LEU A 111 -4.74 -10.40 -5.64
C LEU A 111 -4.78 -11.70 -4.84
N LEU A 112 -4.04 -12.72 -5.28
CA LEU A 112 -3.92 -14.01 -4.58
C LEU A 112 -3.39 -13.82 -3.16
N SER A 113 -2.38 -12.97 -2.97
CA SER A 113 -1.84 -12.67 -1.63
C SER A 113 -2.92 -12.13 -0.68
N GLY A 114 -3.71 -11.15 -1.12
CA GLY A 114 -4.80 -10.61 -0.31
C GLY A 114 -5.83 -11.66 0.08
N LEU A 115 -6.21 -12.54 -0.85
CA LEU A 115 -7.13 -13.65 -0.58
C LEU A 115 -6.51 -14.67 0.38
N CYS A 116 -5.25 -15.06 0.19
CA CYS A 116 -4.55 -15.98 1.09
C CYS A 116 -4.44 -15.44 2.53
N GLU A 117 -4.21 -14.14 2.71
CA GLU A 117 -4.20 -13.54 4.06
C GLU A 117 -5.60 -13.55 4.68
N ARG A 118 -6.66 -13.26 3.91
CA ARG A 118 -8.05 -13.32 4.40
C ARG A 118 -8.45 -14.71 4.87
N GLN A 119 -7.97 -15.77 4.22
CA GLN A 119 -8.24 -17.15 4.63
C GLN A 119 -7.65 -17.52 6.01
N LYS A 120 -6.70 -16.73 6.53
CA LYS A 120 -6.14 -16.94 7.87
C LYS A 120 -6.94 -16.23 8.97
N ALA A 121 -7.84 -15.32 8.60
CA ALA A 121 -8.61 -14.54 9.56
C ALA A 121 -9.73 -15.39 10.19
N PRO A 122 -10.02 -15.24 11.49
CA PRO A 122 -11.18 -15.87 12.11
C PRO A 122 -12.49 -15.42 11.46
N ALA A 123 -13.41 -16.37 11.23
CA ALA A 123 -14.73 -16.11 10.65
C ALA A 123 -15.84 -16.70 11.56
N PRO A 124 -16.20 -16.00 12.65
CA PRO A 124 -17.15 -16.51 13.63
C PRO A 124 -18.61 -16.48 13.14
N ALA A 125 -18.96 -15.58 12.21
CA ALA A 125 -20.30 -15.48 11.66
C ALA A 125 -20.45 -16.31 10.35
N PRO A 126 -21.60 -16.96 10.10
CA PRO A 126 -21.83 -17.76 8.91
C PRO A 126 -21.60 -17.01 7.58
N GLU A 127 -22.00 -15.74 7.51
CA GLU A 127 -21.80 -14.87 6.32
C GLU A 127 -20.32 -14.73 5.95
N TYR A 128 -19.43 -14.67 6.95
CA TYR A 128 -17.99 -14.62 6.70
C TYR A 128 -17.45 -15.97 6.22
N GLN A 129 -17.99 -17.08 6.73
CA GLN A 129 -17.60 -18.42 6.29
C GLN A 129 -18.00 -18.65 4.83
N GLU A 130 -19.22 -18.28 4.45
CA GLU A 130 -19.69 -18.35 3.05
C GLU A 130 -18.77 -17.53 2.14
N LYS A 131 -18.40 -16.32 2.56
CA LYS A 131 -17.46 -15.49 1.82
C LYS A 131 -16.09 -16.14 1.66
N LEU A 132 -15.57 -16.80 2.71
CA LEU A 132 -14.31 -17.54 2.62
C LEU A 132 -14.40 -18.71 1.63
N GLU A 133 -15.54 -19.41 1.54
CA GLU A 133 -15.74 -20.48 0.55
C GLU A 133 -15.76 -19.96 -0.89
N ILE A 134 -16.41 -18.81 -1.13
CA ILE A 134 -16.37 -18.14 -2.43
C ILE A 134 -14.94 -17.77 -2.79
N GLU A 135 -14.22 -17.14 -1.86
CA GLU A 135 -12.82 -16.73 -2.06
C GLU A 135 -11.89 -17.94 -2.31
N ARG A 136 -12.18 -19.13 -1.76
CA ARG A 136 -11.41 -20.35 -2.09
C ARG A 136 -11.57 -20.77 -3.54
N LYS A 137 -12.74 -20.55 -4.14
CA LYS A 137 -12.94 -20.78 -5.59
C LYS A 137 -12.10 -19.79 -6.40
N ASP A 138 -12.06 -18.52 -5.98
CA ASP A 138 -11.24 -17.49 -6.62
C ASP A 138 -9.74 -17.80 -6.53
N ILE A 139 -9.27 -18.29 -5.37
CA ILE A 139 -7.87 -18.74 -5.18
C ILE A 139 -7.52 -19.86 -6.17
N LYS A 140 -8.39 -20.88 -6.31
CA LYS A 140 -8.17 -21.98 -7.25
C LYS A 140 -8.11 -21.49 -8.70
N GLU A 141 -8.97 -20.56 -9.07
CA GLU A 141 -8.97 -19.98 -10.40
C GLU A 141 -7.71 -19.14 -10.64
N LEU A 142 -7.25 -18.37 -9.65
CA LEU A 142 -5.99 -17.63 -9.74
C LEU A 142 -4.78 -18.55 -9.87
N HIS A 143 -4.77 -19.70 -9.18
CA HIS A 143 -3.72 -20.72 -9.36
C HIS A 143 -3.70 -21.24 -10.79
N LYS A 144 -4.86 -21.51 -11.39
CA LYS A 144 -4.97 -21.93 -12.79
C LYS A 144 -4.45 -20.85 -13.75
N LYS A 145 -4.91 -19.61 -13.59
CA LYS A 145 -4.48 -18.45 -14.40
C LYS A 145 -2.97 -18.19 -14.32
N LEU A 146 -2.40 -18.29 -13.12
CA LEU A 146 -0.95 -18.19 -12.93
C LEU A 146 -0.23 -19.37 -13.59
N GLY A 147 -0.77 -20.59 -13.48
CA GLY A 147 -0.19 -21.79 -14.11
C GLY A 147 -0.12 -21.73 -15.64
N SER A 148 -0.99 -20.95 -16.30
CA SER A 148 -0.98 -20.75 -17.75
C SER A 148 -0.24 -19.49 -18.21
N ASN A 149 0.26 -18.65 -17.28
CA ASN A 149 0.98 -17.43 -17.61
C ASN A 149 2.44 -17.74 -17.98
N SER A 150 2.91 -17.24 -19.12
CA SER A 150 4.25 -17.59 -19.63
C SER A 150 5.39 -17.07 -18.73
N GLU A 151 5.24 -15.87 -18.17
CA GLU A 151 6.22 -15.30 -17.23
C GLU A 151 6.28 -16.13 -15.95
N PHE A 152 5.13 -16.59 -15.44
CA PHE A 152 5.07 -17.46 -14.27
C PHE A 152 5.79 -18.79 -14.50
N ILE A 153 5.59 -19.41 -15.67
CA ILE A 153 6.22 -20.69 -16.03
C ILE A 153 7.74 -20.57 -16.06
N GLN A 154 8.28 -19.42 -16.46
CA GLN A 154 9.73 -19.19 -16.50
C GLN A 154 10.37 -18.97 -15.12
N LEU A 155 9.58 -18.67 -14.08
CA LEU A 155 10.09 -18.50 -12.73
C LEU A 155 10.69 -19.80 -12.16
N SER A 156 11.65 -19.65 -11.25
CA SER A 156 12.21 -20.77 -10.51
C SER A 156 11.12 -21.50 -9.69
N LYS A 157 11.34 -22.79 -9.40
CA LYS A 157 10.44 -23.58 -8.54
C LYS A 157 10.15 -22.89 -7.20
N LYS A 158 11.16 -22.24 -6.60
CA LYS A 158 11.04 -21.49 -5.34
C LYS A 158 10.16 -20.25 -5.49
N GLN A 159 10.35 -19.47 -6.55
CA GLN A 159 9.52 -18.28 -6.81
C GLN A 159 8.06 -18.66 -7.07
N ARG A 160 7.81 -19.67 -7.89
CA ARG A 160 6.44 -20.18 -8.13
C ARG A 160 5.77 -20.63 -6.84
N ALA A 161 6.47 -21.41 -6.02
CA ALA A 161 5.94 -21.88 -4.73
C ALA A 161 5.64 -20.71 -3.77
N ASN A 162 6.47 -19.67 -3.76
CA ASN A 162 6.24 -18.48 -2.95
C ASN A 162 4.97 -17.73 -3.38
N ILE A 163 4.81 -17.48 -4.69
CA ILE A 163 3.61 -16.82 -5.22
C ILE A 163 2.36 -17.62 -4.89
N MET A 164 2.38 -18.94 -5.10
CA MET A 164 1.24 -19.82 -4.82
C MET A 164 0.85 -19.85 -3.34
N LYS A 165 1.78 -19.52 -2.43
CA LYS A 165 1.55 -19.35 -0.99
C LYS A 165 1.14 -17.92 -0.59
N GLY A 166 0.88 -17.05 -1.56
CA GLY A 166 0.48 -15.66 -1.32
C GLY A 166 1.65 -14.70 -1.09
N ARG A 167 2.90 -15.07 -1.39
CA ARG A 167 4.03 -14.12 -1.42
C ARG A 167 4.15 -13.51 -2.82
N TRP A 168 3.45 -12.41 -3.03
CA TRP A 168 3.21 -11.87 -4.37
C TRP A 168 4.38 -11.15 -5.04
N ARG A 169 5.32 -10.61 -4.26
CA ARG A 169 6.45 -9.84 -4.80
C ARG A 169 7.60 -10.76 -5.19
N LEU A 170 8.12 -10.56 -6.39
CA LEU A 170 9.35 -11.18 -6.88
C LEU A 170 10.60 -10.37 -6.57
N CYS A 171 10.42 -9.13 -6.14
CA CYS A 171 11.49 -8.19 -5.82
C CYS A 171 11.23 -7.52 -4.46
N SER A 172 12.27 -6.91 -3.91
CA SER A 172 12.26 -6.13 -2.68
C SER A 172 11.60 -4.76 -2.87
N TRP A 173 11.21 -4.12 -1.77
CA TRP A 173 10.73 -2.72 -1.81
C TRP A 173 11.77 -1.76 -2.37
N LYS A 174 13.05 -2.02 -2.09
CA LYS A 174 14.18 -1.27 -2.63
C LYS A 174 14.23 -1.34 -4.16
N GLU A 175 14.07 -2.53 -4.72
CA GLU A 175 14.01 -2.72 -6.17
C GLU A 175 12.79 -2.06 -6.80
N MET A 176 11.60 -2.17 -6.18
CA MET A 176 10.40 -1.46 -6.63
C MET A 176 10.58 0.05 -6.61
N THR A 177 11.33 0.57 -5.63
CA THR A 177 11.63 2.01 -5.52
C THR A 177 12.50 2.49 -6.68
N ARG A 178 13.56 1.75 -7.00
CA ARG A 178 14.41 2.05 -8.16
C ARG A 178 13.67 1.92 -9.49
N ASP A 179 12.83 0.90 -9.62
CA ASP A 179 11.97 0.71 -10.81
C ASP A 179 10.99 1.88 -10.99
N ALA A 180 10.56 2.51 -9.89
CA ALA A 180 9.74 3.73 -9.92
C ALA A 180 10.54 5.03 -10.21
N GLY A 181 11.85 4.93 -10.49
CA GLY A 181 12.71 6.07 -10.80
C GLY A 181 13.11 6.91 -9.58
N LEU A 182 12.92 6.40 -8.36
CA LEU A 182 13.34 7.08 -7.13
C LEU A 182 14.80 6.74 -6.78
N ASP A 183 15.49 7.70 -6.17
CA ASP A 183 16.91 7.57 -5.83
C ASP A 183 17.17 6.54 -4.70
N GLU A 184 18.46 6.28 -4.45
CA GLU A 184 18.92 5.31 -3.44
C GLU A 184 18.60 5.76 -2.00
N PHE A 185 18.52 7.07 -1.74
CA PHE A 185 18.14 7.61 -0.45
C PHE A 185 16.69 7.24 -0.11
N HIS A 186 15.77 7.42 -1.06
CA HIS A 186 14.39 6.98 -0.91
C HIS A 186 14.28 5.45 -0.81
N ALA A 187 15.09 4.71 -1.58
CA ALA A 187 15.02 3.25 -1.67
C ALA A 187 15.56 2.50 -0.43
N SER A 188 16.55 3.05 0.25
CA SER A 188 17.23 2.37 1.36
C SER A 188 17.08 3.10 2.69
N THR A 189 17.39 4.40 2.73
CA THR A 189 17.43 5.19 3.95
C THR A 189 16.03 5.56 4.42
N MET A 190 15.22 6.17 3.56
CA MET A 190 13.87 6.61 3.91
C MET A 190 12.97 5.43 4.24
N TYR A 191 13.01 4.35 3.44
CA TYR A 191 12.18 3.18 3.72
C TYR A 191 12.54 2.53 5.07
N ALA A 192 13.84 2.34 5.36
CA ALA A 192 14.29 1.78 6.64
C ALA A 192 13.86 2.65 7.83
N TYR A 193 14.03 3.98 7.71
CA TYR A 193 13.59 4.95 8.71
C TYR A 193 12.09 4.82 9.01
N LEU A 194 11.26 4.85 7.96
CA LEU A 194 9.80 4.72 8.10
C LEU A 194 9.38 3.34 8.65
N CYS A 195 10.16 2.29 8.38
CA CYS A 195 9.93 0.97 8.98
C CYS A 195 10.17 0.96 10.49
N GLY A 196 11.22 1.63 10.98
CA GLY A 196 11.53 1.71 12.41
C GLY A 196 10.36 2.23 13.23
N TYR A 197 9.68 3.28 12.74
CA TYR A 197 8.49 3.85 13.38
C TYR A 197 7.28 2.91 13.43
N ALA A 198 7.11 2.06 12.42
CA ALA A 198 6.01 1.09 12.39
C ALA A 198 6.30 -0.16 13.24
N HIS A 199 7.56 -0.43 13.55
CA HIS A 199 8.00 -1.59 14.33
C HIS A 199 8.40 -1.24 15.76
N SER A 200 8.23 0.02 16.18
CA SER A 200 8.64 0.53 17.49
C SER A 200 10.12 0.26 17.78
N ASP A 201 10.99 0.49 16.80
CA ASP A 201 12.42 0.31 17.01
C ASP A 201 12.99 1.34 18.01
N SER A 202 14.21 1.08 18.49
CA SER A 202 14.85 1.96 19.46
C SER A 202 15.10 3.38 18.92
N LEU A 203 15.26 3.56 17.61
CA LEU A 203 15.42 4.88 16.99
C LEU A 203 14.13 5.69 17.10
N SER A 204 12.97 5.08 16.81
CA SER A 204 11.66 5.72 16.89
C SER A 204 11.32 6.19 18.31
N VAL A 205 11.70 5.40 19.32
CA VAL A 205 11.54 5.76 20.74
C VAL A 205 12.53 6.84 21.15
N SER A 206 13.79 6.72 20.72
CA SER A 206 14.82 7.71 21.04
C SER A 206 14.46 9.10 20.50
N GLN A 207 13.93 9.17 19.28
CA GLN A 207 13.55 10.45 18.68
C GLN A 207 12.37 11.13 19.39
N ILE A 208 11.48 10.37 20.05
CA ILE A 208 10.44 10.96 20.92
C ILE A 208 11.07 11.63 22.15
N ASN A 209 12.11 11.00 22.72
CA ASN A 209 12.76 11.51 23.94
C ASN A 209 13.72 12.69 23.69
N TYR A 210 14.13 12.91 22.44
CA TYR A 210 15.07 13.97 22.05
C TYR A 210 14.44 15.09 21.20
N ALA A 211 13.12 15.06 20.99
CA ALA A 211 12.37 16.06 20.21
C ALA A 211 11.83 17.20 21.07
#